data_AF-A0A1Y6CPZ1-F1
#
_entry.id   AF-A0A1Y6CPZ1-F1
#
_cell.length_a   1.000
_cell.length_b   1.000
_cell.length_c   1.000
_cell.angle_alpha   90.00
_cell.angle_beta   90.00
_cell.angle_gamma   90.00
#
_symmetry.space_group_name_H-M   'P 1'
#
loop_
_entity.id
_entity.type
_entity.pdbx_description
1 polymer ?
#
loop_
_entity_poly.entity_id
_entity_poly.type
_entity_poly.pdbx_seq_one_letter_code
_entity_poly.pdbx_strand_id
1 'polypeptide(L)'
;MTFKTDFSSHTSDIAKKLGISVLEAELAIERLQNLGLLTKDAQGKWQKSKGNISDLEIASRPGTDRHVQILNKASKAIREQDFNMREFHSVTFCIDKSFLPDAKEKIRHFLEDMNLLLESGAREEVYELSVALFSLEKN
;
A
#
# COMPACT_ATOMS: atom_id res chain seq x y z
N MET A 1 -3.03 -2.29 12.46
CA MET A 1 -2.57 -0.88 12.42
C MET A 1 -1.11 -0.86 12.06
N THR A 2 -0.72 -0.39 10.88
CA THR A 2 0.67 -0.43 10.43
C THR A 2 1.44 0.66 11.15
N PHE A 3 2.40 0.28 12.00
CA PHE A 3 3.34 1.22 12.61
C PHE A 3 4.72 0.57 12.68
N LYS A 4 5.75 1.35 12.35
CA LYS A 4 7.14 0.92 12.42
C LYS A 4 7.70 1.18 13.82
N THR A 5 8.30 0.16 14.45
CA THR A 5 8.73 0.18 15.86
C THR A 5 9.77 1.24 16.19
N ASP A 6 10.61 1.61 15.24
CA ASP A 6 11.65 2.66 15.31
C ASP A 6 11.35 3.86 14.37
N PHE A 7 10.07 4.19 14.18
CA PHE A 7 9.68 5.28 13.28
C PHE A 7 10.23 6.64 13.76
N SER A 8 11.06 7.28 12.93
CA SER A 8 11.43 8.69 13.06
C SER A 8 10.44 9.56 12.29
N SER A 9 9.88 10.55 12.96
CA SER A 9 8.93 11.51 12.41
C SER A 9 9.58 12.65 11.60
N HIS A 10 10.92 12.70 11.53
CA HIS A 10 11.62 13.72 10.77
C HIS A 10 11.48 13.47 9.26
N THR A 11 11.11 14.51 8.51
CA THR A 11 10.90 14.45 7.06
C THR A 11 12.15 14.01 6.31
N SER A 12 13.34 14.36 6.80
CA SER A 12 14.63 13.89 6.28
C SER A 12 14.79 12.37 6.36
N ASP A 13 14.39 11.76 7.47
CA ASP A 13 14.50 10.31 7.68
C ASP A 13 13.47 9.55 6.84
N ILE A 14 12.26 10.11 6.71
CA ILE A 14 11.19 9.58 5.85
C ILE A 14 11.63 9.64 4.38
N ALA A 15 12.13 10.79 3.92
CA ALA A 15 12.60 11.00 2.57
C ALA A 15 13.71 10.00 2.20
N LYS A 16 14.71 9.86 3.08
CA LYS A 16 15.81 8.91 2.92
C LYS A 16 15.31 7.46 2.85
N LYS A 17 14.44 7.05 3.77
CA LYS A 17 13.92 5.67 3.84
C LYS A 17 13.03 5.31 2.65
N LEU A 18 12.25 6.26 2.13
CA LEU A 18 11.32 6.03 1.01
C LEU A 18 11.90 6.36 -0.37
N GLY A 19 13.11 6.93 -0.44
CA GLY A 19 13.74 7.33 -1.69
C GLY A 19 13.01 8.47 -2.41
N ILE A 20 12.45 9.42 -1.64
CA ILE A 20 11.77 10.62 -2.14
C ILE A 20 12.50 11.87 -1.66
N SER A 21 12.15 13.05 -2.18
CA SER A 21 12.70 14.32 -1.69
C SER A 21 12.10 14.74 -0.34
N VAL A 22 12.83 15.57 0.41
CA VAL A 22 12.34 16.13 1.69
C VAL A 22 11.08 16.97 1.48
N LEU A 23 11.03 17.74 0.38
CA LEU A 23 9.85 18.53 0.03
C LEU A 23 8.62 17.65 -0.27
N GLU A 24 8.79 16.54 -0.98
CA GLU A 24 7.70 15.58 -1.20
C GLU A 24 7.21 14.97 0.12
N ALA A 25 8.11 14.65 1.04
CA ALA A 25 7.75 14.14 2.36
C ALA A 25 6.97 15.18 3.19
N GLU A 26 7.38 16.46 3.16
CA GLU A 26 6.69 17.58 3.82
C GLU A 26 5.27 17.78 3.27
N LEU A 27 5.14 17.90 1.95
CA LEU A 27 3.85 18.08 1.28
C LEU A 27 2.91 16.89 1.51
N ALA A 28 3.45 15.67 1.55
CA ALA A 28 2.67 14.48 1.84
C ALA A 28 2.13 14.48 3.28
N ILE A 29 2.96 14.84 4.27
CA ILE A 29 2.54 14.95 5.68
C ILE A 29 1.44 16.00 5.84
N GLU A 30 1.64 17.20 5.27
CA GLU A 30 0.66 18.28 5.33
C GLU A 30 -0.69 17.84 4.74
N ARG A 31 -0.67 17.16 3.58
CA ARG A 31 -1.90 16.63 2.97
C ARG A 31 -2.58 15.58 3.85
N LEU A 32 -1.82 14.67 4.45
CA LEU A 32 -2.37 13.67 5.37
C LEU A 32 -3.00 14.30 6.62
N GLN A 33 -2.43 15.39 7.13
CA GLN A 33 -3.03 16.16 8.23
C GLN A 33 -4.33 16.85 7.81
N ASN A 34 -4.32 17.53 6.66
CA ASN A 34 -5.49 18.26 6.14
C ASN A 34 -6.67 17.32 5.87
N LEU A 35 -6.40 16.08 5.46
CA LEU A 35 -7.41 15.03 5.28
C LEU A 35 -7.84 14.36 6.59
N GLY A 36 -7.28 14.77 7.73
CA GLY A 36 -7.54 14.18 9.03
C GLY A 36 -7.08 12.73 9.14
N LEU A 37 -6.10 12.31 8.33
CA LEU A 37 -5.53 10.95 8.31
C LEU A 37 -4.33 10.81 9.24
N LEU A 38 -3.67 11.93 9.53
CA LEU A 38 -2.54 12.03 10.46
C LEU A 38 -2.80 13.14 11.47
N THR A 39 -2.61 12.85 12.76
CA THR A 39 -2.72 13.81 13.88
C THR A 39 -1.47 13.75 14.74
N LYS A 40 -1.27 14.73 15.62
CA LYS A 40 -0.27 14.64 16.68
C LYS A 40 -0.93 14.21 17.98
N ASP A 41 -0.28 13.33 18.73
CA ASP A 41 -0.69 13.01 20.09
C ASP A 41 -0.35 14.16 21.07
N ALA A 42 -0.69 13.98 22.35
CA ALA A 42 -0.43 14.97 23.40
C ALA A 42 1.07 15.25 23.62
N GLN A 43 1.95 14.37 23.13
CA GLN A 43 3.41 14.47 23.19
C GLN A 43 4.00 15.03 21.89
N GLY A 44 3.17 15.41 20.92
CA GLY A 44 3.58 15.98 19.65
C GLY A 44 4.06 14.96 18.61
N LYS A 45 3.92 13.65 18.88
CA LYS A 45 4.30 12.57 17.95
C LYS A 45 3.19 12.31 16.94
N TRP A 46 3.56 12.03 15.69
CA TRP A 46 2.60 11.67 14.66
C TRP A 46 1.92 10.34 14.97
N GLN A 47 0.59 10.36 14.95
CA GLN A 47 -0.28 9.20 15.04
C GLN A 47 -1.28 9.21 13.89
N LYS A 48 -1.67 8.03 13.42
CA LYS A 48 -2.72 7.90 12.42
C LYS A 48 -4.08 8.12 13.08
N SER A 49 -4.97 8.86 12.43
CA SER A 49 -6.27 9.23 13.01
C SER A 49 -7.38 8.19 12.75
N LYS A 50 -7.21 7.30 11.77
CA LYS A 50 -8.16 6.25 11.36
C LYS A 50 -7.43 4.93 11.09
N GLY A 51 -8.16 3.81 10.99
CA GLY A 51 -7.61 2.50 10.59
C GLY A 51 -7.00 2.49 9.18
N ASN A 52 -6.53 1.33 8.71
CA ASN A 52 -6.06 1.22 7.32
C ASN A 52 -7.16 1.61 6.35
N ILE A 53 -6.83 2.55 5.46
CA ILE A 53 -7.72 2.96 4.39
C ILE A 53 -7.32 2.11 3.21
N SER A 54 -8.18 1.18 2.86
CA SER A 54 -8.13 0.52 1.58
C SER A 54 -9.02 1.29 0.61
N ASP A 55 -8.65 1.23 -0.65
CA ASP A 55 -9.37 1.75 -1.82
C ASP A 55 -10.47 0.78 -2.27
N LEU A 56 -10.98 -0.05 -1.36
CA LEU A 56 -11.71 -1.27 -1.68
C LEU A 56 -12.96 -1.09 -2.56
N GLU A 57 -13.54 0.10 -2.74
CA GLU A 57 -14.83 0.22 -3.46
C GLU A 57 -15.01 1.46 -4.34
N ILE A 58 -13.99 2.27 -4.61
CA ILE A 58 -14.20 3.50 -5.39
C ILE A 58 -13.18 3.62 -6.53
N ALA A 59 -13.68 3.39 -7.75
CA ALA A 59 -13.03 3.82 -8.99
C ALA A 59 -13.03 5.35 -9.08
N SER A 60 -12.17 5.98 -8.27
CA SER A 60 -11.91 7.42 -8.31
C SER A 60 -10.62 7.66 -9.08
N ARG A 61 -10.50 8.81 -9.74
CA ARG A 61 -9.26 9.20 -10.43
C ARG A 61 -8.02 9.10 -9.51
N PRO A 62 -8.05 9.56 -8.24
CA PRO A 62 -6.96 9.35 -7.30
C PRO A 62 -6.68 7.87 -6.95
N GLY A 63 -7.71 7.02 -6.88
CA GLY A 63 -7.55 5.58 -6.66
C GLY A 63 -6.86 4.89 -7.85
N THR A 64 -7.27 5.21 -9.06
CA THR A 64 -6.60 4.74 -10.29
C THR A 64 -5.15 5.20 -10.35
N ASP A 65 -4.88 6.47 -10.05
CA ASP A 65 -3.51 7.00 -10.03
C ASP A 65 -2.65 6.30 -8.97
N ARG A 66 -3.21 5.98 -7.79
CA ARG A 66 -2.55 5.18 -6.75
C ARG A 66 -2.18 3.79 -7.29
N HIS A 67 -3.10 3.09 -7.94
CA HIS A 67 -2.82 1.77 -8.53
C HIS A 67 -1.68 1.83 -9.56
N VAL A 68 -1.67 2.83 -10.45
CA VAL A 68 -0.60 3.01 -11.43
C VAL A 68 0.75 3.27 -10.73
N GLN A 69 0.77 4.12 -9.69
CA GLN A 69 1.99 4.39 -8.92
C GLN A 69 2.52 3.12 -8.23
N ILE A 70 1.63 2.29 -7.70
CA ILE A 70 2.00 1.01 -7.08
C ILE A 70 2.59 0.05 -8.11
N LEU A 71 1.96 -0.09 -9.29
CA LEU A 71 2.50 -0.93 -10.36
C LEU A 71 3.89 -0.48 -10.80
N ASN A 72 4.16 0.82 -10.84
CA ASN A 72 5.49 1.34 -11.14
C ASN A 72 6.51 0.99 -10.03
N LYS A 73 6.13 1.11 -8.75
CA LYS A 73 6.97 0.69 -7.61
C LYS A 73 7.26 -0.81 -7.66
N ALA A 74 6.24 -1.62 -7.94
CA ALA A 74 6.37 -3.06 -8.10
C ALA A 74 7.32 -3.44 -9.26
N SER A 75 7.17 -2.79 -10.41
CA SER A 75 8.06 -2.95 -11.58
C SER A 75 9.53 -2.61 -11.23
N LYS A 76 9.75 -1.56 -10.45
CA LYS A 76 11.08 -1.18 -9.94
C LYS A 76 11.63 -2.22 -8.96
N ALA A 77 10.81 -2.66 -7.99
CA ALA A 77 11.17 -3.68 -7.01
C ALA A 77 11.58 -5.01 -7.67
N ILE A 78 10.89 -5.44 -8.72
CA ILE A 78 11.26 -6.65 -9.51
C ILE A 78 12.71 -6.57 -10.03
N ARG A 79 13.19 -5.37 -10.37
CA ARG A 79 14.52 -5.15 -10.96
C ARG A 79 15.60 -4.90 -9.91
N GLU A 80 15.24 -4.28 -8.79
CA GLU A 80 16.21 -3.72 -7.83
C GLU A 80 16.28 -4.47 -6.50
N GLN A 81 15.24 -5.22 -6.12
CA GLN A 81 15.22 -5.99 -4.87
C GLN A 81 15.60 -7.45 -5.10
N ASP A 82 16.30 -8.03 -4.12
CA ASP A 82 16.63 -9.46 -4.06
C ASP A 82 15.37 -10.31 -4.14
N PHE A 83 15.46 -11.48 -4.78
CA PHE A 83 14.34 -12.41 -4.93
C PHE A 83 13.70 -12.78 -3.58
N ASN A 84 14.49 -12.97 -2.52
CA ASN A 84 13.97 -13.37 -1.21
C ASN A 84 13.26 -12.24 -0.45
N MET A 85 13.41 -10.98 -0.90
CA MET A 85 12.80 -9.81 -0.28
C MET A 85 11.45 -9.44 -0.91
N ARG A 86 11.05 -10.14 -1.98
CA ARG A 86 9.86 -9.83 -2.77
C ARG A 86 9.10 -11.09 -3.17
N GLU A 87 7.79 -11.05 -3.06
CA GLU A 87 6.93 -12.15 -3.51
C GLU A 87 6.16 -11.69 -4.76
N PHE A 88 6.55 -12.20 -5.94
CA PHE A 88 5.93 -11.84 -7.22
C PHE A 88 5.46 -13.09 -7.96
N HIS A 89 4.16 -13.34 -7.92
CA HIS A 89 3.51 -14.41 -8.69
C HIS A 89 2.53 -13.85 -9.70
N SER A 90 2.56 -14.42 -10.90
CA SER A 90 1.55 -14.17 -11.93
C SER A 90 1.15 -15.51 -12.53
N VAL A 91 -0.16 -15.69 -12.71
CA VAL A 91 -0.72 -16.86 -13.38
C VAL A 91 -1.68 -16.33 -14.44
N THR A 92 -1.58 -16.86 -15.65
CA THR A 92 -2.48 -16.54 -16.75
C THR A 92 -3.37 -17.75 -17.02
N PHE A 93 -4.69 -17.55 -17.01
CA PHE A 93 -5.68 -18.61 -17.18
C PHE A 93 -6.94 -18.06 -17.86
N CYS A 94 -7.62 -18.92 -18.63
CA CYS A 94 -8.95 -18.61 -19.15
C CYS A 94 -9.98 -18.79 -18.03
N ILE A 95 -10.95 -17.89 -17.96
CA ILE A 95 -12.02 -17.92 -16.95
C ILE A 95 -13.38 -18.01 -17.59
N ASP A 96 -14.33 -18.59 -16.87
CA ASP A 96 -15.72 -18.20 -17.02
C ASP A 96 -15.94 -16.88 -16.24
N LYS A 97 -16.37 -15.84 -16.96
CA LYS A 97 -16.58 -14.49 -16.43
C LYS A 97 -17.67 -14.48 -15.34
N SER A 98 -18.55 -15.48 -15.29
CA SER A 98 -19.57 -15.63 -14.25
C SER A 98 -18.96 -15.78 -12.84
N PHE A 99 -17.74 -16.31 -12.73
CA PHE A 99 -17.03 -16.45 -11.45
C PHE A 99 -16.25 -15.21 -11.03
N LEU A 100 -16.24 -14.14 -11.82
CA LEU A 100 -15.53 -12.90 -11.46
C LEU A 100 -15.97 -12.29 -10.11
N PRO A 101 -17.28 -12.25 -9.76
CA PRO A 101 -17.70 -11.77 -8.45
C PRO A 101 -17.11 -12.60 -7.31
N ASP A 102 -17.21 -13.92 -7.38
CA ASP A 102 -16.68 -14.84 -6.36
C ASP A 102 -15.16 -14.76 -6.26
N ALA A 103 -14.47 -14.66 -7.39
CA ALA A 103 -13.02 -14.51 -7.44
C ALA A 103 -12.57 -13.20 -6.77
N LYS A 104 -13.26 -12.08 -7.04
CA LYS A 104 -13.00 -10.80 -6.37
C LYS A 104 -13.19 -10.90 -4.86
N GLU A 105 -14.26 -11.56 -4.42
CA GLU A 105 -14.55 -11.71 -2.99
C GLU A 105 -13.46 -12.53 -2.28
N LYS A 106 -13.01 -13.63 -2.89
CA LYS A 106 -11.89 -14.42 -2.36
C LYS A 106 -10.60 -13.62 -2.26
N ILE A 107 -10.31 -12.76 -3.24
CA ILE A 107 -9.15 -11.86 -3.20
C ILE A 107 -9.27 -10.86 -2.05
N ARG A 108 -10.47 -10.34 -1.76
CA ARG A 108 -10.70 -9.42 -0.63
C ARG A 108 -10.43 -10.11 0.71
N HIS A 109 -11.02 -11.30 0.93
CA HIS A 109 -10.76 -12.07 2.15
C HIS A 109 -9.28 -12.41 2.31
N PHE A 110 -8.60 -12.81 1.23
CA PHE A 110 -7.15 -13.02 1.27
C PHE A 110 -6.38 -11.78 1.72
N LEU A 111 -6.70 -10.60 1.18
CA LEU A 111 -6.05 -9.34 1.57
C LEU A 111 -6.34 -8.98 3.04
N GLU A 112 -7.55 -9.23 3.52
CA GLU A 112 -7.91 -9.03 4.93
C GLU A 112 -7.11 -9.95 5.86
N ASP A 113 -7.04 -11.26 5.54
CA ASP A 113 -6.26 -12.25 6.27
C ASP A 113 -4.76 -11.89 6.30
N MET A 114 -4.20 -11.50 5.15
CA MET A 114 -2.81 -11.07 5.04
C MET A 114 -2.52 -9.79 5.82
N ASN A 115 -3.45 -8.83 5.82
CA ASN A 115 -3.31 -7.63 6.64
C ASN A 115 -3.28 -7.99 8.14
N LEU A 116 -4.16 -8.89 8.60
CA LEU A 116 -4.15 -9.35 10.00
C LEU A 116 -2.82 -10.04 10.37
N LEU A 117 -2.29 -10.86 9.48
CA LEU A 117 -1.02 -11.57 9.67
C LEU A 117 0.19 -10.62 9.66
N LEU A 118 0.37 -9.85 8.59
CA LEU A 118 1.57 -9.03 8.37
C LEU A 118 1.61 -7.78 9.24
N GLU A 119 0.45 -7.34 9.73
CA GLU A 119 0.39 -6.35 10.79
C GLU A 119 0.53 -6.97 12.18
N SER A 120 0.92 -8.22 12.35
CA SER A 120 1.29 -8.76 13.66
C SER A 120 2.80 -8.61 13.93
N GLY A 121 3.24 -8.87 15.17
CA GLY A 121 4.68 -8.90 15.49
C GLY A 121 5.40 -7.54 15.51
N ALA A 122 6.69 -7.56 15.15
CA ALA A 122 7.64 -6.45 15.37
C ALA A 122 7.59 -5.32 14.32
N ARG A 123 6.94 -5.54 13.17
CA ARG A 123 6.63 -4.52 12.14
C ARG A 123 7.85 -3.66 11.77
N GLU A 124 8.91 -4.34 11.34
CA GLU A 124 10.25 -3.76 11.16
C GLU A 124 10.40 -2.97 9.85
N GLU A 125 9.56 -3.24 8.86
CA GLU A 125 9.67 -2.65 7.52
C GLU A 125 8.28 -2.41 6.90
N VAL A 126 8.22 -1.42 6.01
CA VAL A 126 6.99 -1.07 5.29
C VAL A 126 6.94 -1.85 3.98
N TYR A 127 5.99 -2.77 3.90
CA TYR A 127 5.70 -3.55 2.70
C TYR A 127 4.36 -3.13 2.09
N GLU A 128 4.29 -3.14 0.76
CA GLU A 128 3.04 -3.04 0.00
C GLU A 128 2.73 -4.42 -0.60
N LEU A 129 1.61 -5.02 -0.21
CA LEU A 129 1.06 -6.20 -0.89
C LEU A 129 -0.01 -5.73 -1.87
N SER A 130 0.12 -6.12 -3.13
CA SER A 130 -0.85 -5.77 -4.18
C SER A 130 -1.24 -7.00 -4.97
N VAL A 131 -2.54 -7.32 -4.98
CA VAL A 131 -3.11 -8.36 -5.82
C VAL A 131 -3.90 -7.69 -6.94
N ALA A 132 -3.48 -7.90 -8.18
CA ALA A 132 -4.13 -7.32 -9.35
C ALA A 132 -4.75 -8.41 -10.23
N LEU A 133 -6.07 -8.40 -10.35
CA LEU A 133 -6.82 -9.19 -11.33
C LEU A 133 -7.45 -8.24 -12.35
N PHE A 134 -7.04 -8.35 -13.61
CA PHE A 134 -7.49 -7.48 -14.69
C PHE A 134 -7.61 -8.26 -16.00
N SER A 135 -8.43 -7.75 -16.93
CA SER A 135 -8.53 -8.31 -18.28
C SER A 135 -7.28 -8.01 -19.09
N LEU A 136 -6.75 -9.00 -19.80
CA LEU A 136 -5.69 -8.83 -20.80
C LEU A 136 -6.25 -8.56 -22.21
N GLU A 137 -7.56 -8.73 -22.39
CA GLU A 137 -8.25 -8.45 -23.64
C GLU A 137 -8.63 -6.97 -23.70
N LYS A 138 -8.42 -6.35 -24.88
CA LYS A 138 -9.05 -5.07 -25.22
C LYS A 138 -10.50 -5.37 -25.59
N ASN A 139 -11.45 -4.61 -25.02
CA ASN A 139 -12.82 -4.58 -25.55
C ASN A 139 -12.83 -4.20 -27.02
#